data_AF-A0A2A2ZAZ3-F1
#
_entry.id   AF-A0A2A2ZAZ3-F1
#
_cell.length_a   1.000
_cell.length_b   1.000
_cell.length_c   1.000
_cell.angle_alpha   90.00
_cell.angle_beta   90.00
_cell.angle_gamma   90.00
#
_symmetry.space_group_name_H-M   'P 1'
#
loop_
_entity.id
_entity.type
_entity.pdbx_description
1 polymer ?
#
loop_
_entity_poly.entity_id
_entity_poly.type
_entity_poly.pdbx_seq_one_letter_code
_entity_poly.pdbx_strand_id
1 'polypeptide(L)' 'MADYDQISFRVDPDLKRQFELALVYRSVRQKRKATAVGVLTQKIEEFIAEEEKAREAAP' A
#
# COMPACT_ATOMS: atom_id res chain seq x y z
N MET A 1 -10.32 -10.29 -19.53
CA MET A 1 -10.10 -10.06 -18.08
C MET A 1 -8.72 -9.45 -17.97
N ALA A 2 -8.54 -8.36 -17.21
CA ALA A 2 -7.19 -7.87 -16.93
C ALA A 2 -6.51 -8.93 -16.05
N ASP A 3 -5.43 -9.53 -16.55
CA ASP A 3 -4.56 -10.39 -15.74
C ASP A 3 -3.85 -9.49 -14.74
N TYR A 4 -4.32 -9.52 -13.49
CA TYR A 4 -3.62 -8.88 -12.39
C TYR A 4 -2.69 -9.93 -11.78
N ASP A 5 -1.38 -9.71 -11.93
CA ASP A 5 -0.38 -10.56 -11.27
C ASP A 5 -0.53 -10.46 -9.74
N GLN A 6 -0.72 -11.62 -9.09
CA GLN A 6 -0.86 -11.68 -7.65
C GLN A 6 0.51 -11.71 -6.97
N ILE A 7 0.79 -10.70 -6.16
CA ILE A 7 2.02 -10.63 -5.34
C ILE A 7 1.70 -11.09 -3.91
N SER A 8 2.49 -12.01 -3.38
CA SER A 8 2.39 -12.51 -2.00
C SER A 8 3.68 -12.22 -1.23
N PHE A 9 3.56 -11.69 -0.02
CA PHE A 9 4.69 -11.41 0.86
C PHE A 9 4.36 -11.78 2.31
N ARG A 10 5.41 -12.03 3.09
CA ARG A 10 5.30 -12.30 4.52
C ARG A 10 5.50 -11.00 5.28
N VAL A 11 4.70 -10.80 6.31
CA VAL A 11 4.81 -9.67 7.23
C VAL A 11 4.85 -10.17 8.65
N ASP A 12 5.49 -9.37 9.50
CA ASP A 12 5.41 -9.55 10.93
C ASP A 12 3.94 -9.54 11.40
N PRO A 13 3.50 -10.47 12.27
CA PRO A 13 2.11 -10.55 12.72
C PRO A 13 1.61 -9.29 13.43
N ASP A 14 2.45 -8.63 14.23
CA ASP A 14 2.07 -7.41 14.94
C ASP A 14 1.93 -6.24 13.96
N LEU A 15 2.81 -6.16 12.96
CA LEU A 15 2.70 -5.18 11.88
C LEU A 15 1.40 -5.38 11.09
N LYS A 16 1.03 -6.63 10.76
CA LYS A 16 -0.25 -6.95 10.11
C LYS A 16 -1.42 -6.46 10.93
N ARG A 17 -1.42 -6.74 12.23
CA ARG A 17 -2.50 -6.33 13.15
C ARG A 17 -2.63 -4.81 13.21
N GLN A 18 -1.52 -4.09 13.32
CA GLN A 18 -1.51 -2.62 13.33
C GLN A 18 -2.04 -2.06 12.00
N PHE A 19 -1.65 -2.65 10.88
CA PHE A 19 -2.14 -2.26 9.56
C PHE A 19 -3.66 -2.46 9.42
N GLU A 20 -4.19 -3.60 9.85
CA GLU A 20 -5.63 -3.87 9.83
C GLU A 20 -6.41 -2.86 10.68
N LEU A 21 -5.91 -2.54 11.87
CA LEU A 21 -6.51 -1.52 12.74
C LEU A 21 -6.51 -0.14 12.07
N ALA A 22 -5.40 0.24 11.43
CA ALA A 22 -5.28 1.50 10.70
C ALA A 22 -6.26 1.59 9.52
N LEU A 23 -6.52 0.47 8.82
CA LEU A 23 -7.53 0.40 7.76
C LEU A 23 -8.94 0.68 8.28
N VAL A 24 -9.30 0.10 9.44
CA VAL A 24 -10.60 0.36 10.08
C VAL A 24 -10.75 1.85 10.40
N TYR A 25 -9.76 2.44 11.06
CA TYR A 25 -9.80 3.87 11.41
C TYR A 25 -9.87 4.79 10.18
N ARG A 26 -9.09 4.50 9.13
CA ARG A 26 -9.17 5.25 7.87
C ARG A 26 -10.55 5.14 7.25
N SER A 27 -11.17 3.96 7.31
CA SER A 27 -12.49 3.72 6.73
C SER A 27 -13.58 4.52 7.43
N VAL A 28 -13.56 4.52 8.76
CA VAL A 28 -14.47 5.33 9.60
C VAL A 28 -14.27 6.82 9.29
N ARG A 29 -13.02 7.29 9.29
CA ARG A 29 -12.69 8.70 9.02
C ARG A 29 -13.14 9.16 7.63
N GLN A 30 -12.98 8.32 6.62
CA GLN A 30 -13.33 8.66 5.22
C GLN A 30 -14.77 8.32 4.84
N LYS A 31 -15.57 7.77 5.78
CA LYS A 31 -16.93 7.26 5.52
C LYS A 31 -17.02 6.31 4.31
N ARG A 32 -15.92 5.61 3.99
CA ARG A 32 -15.82 4.64 2.89
C ARG A 32 -14.88 3.52 3.28
N LYS A 33 -15.13 2.31 2.78
CA LYS A 33 -14.27 1.14 3.06
C LYS A 33 -12.90 1.35 2.39
N ALA A 34 -11.85 1.52 3.20
CA ALA A 34 -10.47 1.38 2.75
C ALA A 34 -10.14 -0.11 2.62
N THR A 35 -9.61 -0.54 1.47
CA THR A 35 -9.18 -1.92 1.25
C THR A 35 -7.68 -2.02 1.45
N ALA A 36 -7.21 -3.15 1.99
CA ALA A 36 -5.78 -3.44 2.12
C ALA A 36 -5.07 -3.29 0.76
N VAL A 37 -5.66 -3.89 -0.28
CA VAL A 37 -5.16 -3.80 -1.66
C VAL A 37 -5.03 -2.35 -2.10
N GLY A 38 -6.08 -1.52 -1.97
CA GLY A 38 -6.02 -0.14 -2.42
C GLY A 38 -4.98 0.70 -1.68
N VAL A 39 -4.79 0.46 -0.38
CA VAL A 39 -3.75 1.17 0.41
C VAL A 39 -2.35 0.69 0.04
N LEU A 40 -2.15 -0.62 -0.17
CA LEU A 40 -0.87 -1.18 -0.55
C LEU A 40 -0.47 -0.75 -1.97
N THR A 41 -1.40 -0.79 -2.93
CA THR A 41 -1.16 -0.28 -4.30
C THR A 41 -0.73 1.18 -4.26
N GLN A 42 -1.45 2.03 -3.52
CA GLN A 42 -1.07 3.45 -3.36
C GLN A 42 0.35 3.59 -2.80
N LYS A 43 0.74 2.77 -1.81
CA LYS A 43 2.07 2.83 -1.22
C LYS A 43 3.17 2.31 -2.13
N ILE A 44 2.87 1.33 -2.98
CA ILE A 44 3.79 0.85 -4.01
C ILE A 44 4.02 1.94 -5.07
N GLU A 45 2.96 2.61 -5.53
CA GLU A 45 3.07 3.73 -6.48
C GLU A 45 3.89 4.89 -5.92
N GLU A 46 3.64 5.28 -4.66
CA GLU A 46 4.42 6.31 -3.96
C GLU A 46 5.90 5.93 -3.88
N PHE A 47 6.22 4.69 -3.52
CA PHE A 47 7.59 4.18 -3.46
C PHE A 47 8.29 4.21 -4.83
N ILE A 48 7.60 3.76 -5.89
CA ILE A 48 8.15 3.78 -7.26
C ILE A 48 8.47 5.21 -7.68
N ALA A 49 7.56 6.16 -7.45
CA ALA A 49 7.76 7.56 -7.82
C ALA A 49 8.95 8.20 -7.07
N GLU A 50 9.15 7.84 -5.81
CA GLU A 50 10.31 8.29 -5.02
C GLU A 50 11.63 7.76 -5.61
N GLU A 51 11.67 6.46 -5.95
CA GLU A 51 12.85 5.81 -6.53
C GLU A 51 13.17 6.32 -7.94
N GLU A 52 12.16 6.55 -8.79
CA GLU A 52 12.36 7.12 -10.13
C GLU A 52 12.92 8.53 -10.04
N LYS A 53 12.37 9.38 -9.16
CA LYS A 53 12.88 10.72 -8.92
C LYS A 53 14.33 10.70 -8.42
N ALA A 54 14.68 9.75 -7.55
CA ALA A 54 16.05 9.60 -7.07
C ALA A 54 17.02 9.19 -8.19
N ARG A 55 16.57 8.36 -9.13
CA ARG A 55 17.36 7.97 -10.32
C ARG A 55 17.56 9.13 -11.29
N GLU A 56 16.55 9.94 -11.54
CA GLU A 56 16.66 11.13 -12.39
C GLU A 56 17.55 12.23 -11.79
N ALA A 57 17.62 12.29 -10.46
CA ALA A 57 18.46 13.24 -9.72
C ALA A 57 19.91 12.75 -9.51
N ALA A 58 20.21 11.48 -9.81
CA ALA A 58 21.55 10.94 -9.79
C ALA A 58 22.25 11.23 -11.14
N PRO A 59 23.51 11.73 -11.14
CA PRO A 59 24.25 12.03 -12.37
C PRO A 59 24.62 10.79 -13.18
#